data_AF-A0A4Q1C220-F1
#
_entry.id   AF-A0A4Q1C220-F1
#
_cell.length_a   1.000
_cell.length_b   1.000
_cell.length_c   1.000
_cell.angle_alpha   90.00
_cell.angle_beta   90.00
_cell.angle_gamma   90.00
#
_symmetry.space_group_name_H-M   'P 1'
#
loop_
_entity.id
_entity.type
_entity.pdbx_description
1 polymer ?
#
loop_
_entity_poly.entity_id
_entity_poly.type
_entity_poly.pdbx_seq_one_letter_code
_entity_poly.pdbx_strand_id
1 'polypeptide(L)' 'MASSSNSNFPLDKKDITILIVGICLMIIGFFVMTLDKEPFGFGFIGITLGPILVLIGVILPIFSLFKLKK' A
#
# COMPACT_ATOMS: atom_id res chain seq x y z
N MET A 1 -39.54 -9.33 -3.09
CA MET A 1 -38.49 -8.29 -3.04
C MET A 1 -37.15 -8.98 -2.89
N ALA A 2 -36.49 -9.27 -4.01
CA ALA A 2 -35.19 -9.90 -4.03
C ALA A 2 -34.17 -8.88 -4.57
N SER A 3 -33.16 -8.57 -3.75
CA SER A 3 -31.88 -8.10 -4.26
C SER A 3 -30.78 -8.74 -3.41
N SER A 4 -30.62 -10.04 -3.61
CA SER A 4 -29.47 -10.79 -3.12
C SER A 4 -28.28 -10.41 -3.99
N SER A 5 -27.58 -9.33 -3.59
CA SER A 5 -26.36 -8.86 -4.24
C SER A 5 -25.22 -9.86 -3.98
N ASN A 6 -25.19 -10.96 -4.74
CA ASN A 6 -23.99 -11.77 -4.89
C ASN A 6 -22.99 -10.96 -5.71
N SER A 7 -22.27 -10.06 -5.06
CA SER A 7 -21.09 -9.44 -5.67
C SER A 7 -20.05 -10.54 -5.84
N ASN A 8 -19.90 -11.03 -7.07
CA ASN A 8 -18.91 -12.04 -7.46
C ASN A 8 -17.47 -11.47 -7.46
N PHE A 9 -17.19 -10.54 -6.54
CA PHE A 9 -15.93 -9.84 -6.44
C PHE A 9 -14.92 -10.77 -5.75
N PRO A 10 -13.72 -10.98 -6.33
CA PRO A 10 -12.77 -11.96 -5.84
C PRO A 10 -12.07 -11.57 -4.53
N LEU A 11 -12.32 -10.36 -4.00
CA LEU A 11 -11.69 -9.82 -2.79
C LEU A 11 -12.75 -9.48 -1.74
N ASP A 12 -12.49 -9.80 -0.48
CA ASP A 12 -13.37 -9.37 0.60
C ASP A 12 -13.12 -7.89 0.96
N LYS A 13 -14.06 -7.28 1.69
CA LYS A 13 -13.90 -5.90 2.20
C LYS A 13 -12.59 -5.71 2.97
N LYS A 14 -12.14 -6.73 3.70
CA LYS A 14 -10.88 -6.70 4.44
C LYS A 14 -9.67 -6.60 3.51
N ASP A 15 -9.68 -7.33 2.41
CA ASP A 15 -8.60 -7.32 1.42
C ASP A 15 -8.53 -5.96 0.72
N ILE A 16 -9.69 -5.39 0.37
CA ILE A 16 -9.79 -4.03 -0.17
C ILE A 16 -9.21 -3.00 0.82
N THR A 17 -9.52 -3.12 2.11
CA THR A 17 -8.95 -2.22 3.13
C THR A 17 -7.43 -2.33 3.18
N ILE A 18 -6.87 -3.55 3.12
CA ILE A 18 -5.41 -3.75 3.12
C ILE A 18 -4.77 -3.12 1.86
N LEU A 19 -5.43 -3.24 0.70
CA LEU A 19 -4.98 -2.59 -0.54
C LEU A 19 -4.90 -1.07 -0.37
N ILE A 20 -5.95 -0.45 0.18
CA ILE A 20 -5.99 1.00 0.41
C ILE A 20 -4.89 1.42 1.39
N VAL A 21 -4.70 0.68 2.48
CA VAL A 21 -3.64 0.95 3.46
C VAL A 21 -2.26 0.89 2.82
N GLY A 22 -2.00 -0.10 1.96
CA GLY A 22 -0.76 -0.21 1.20
C GLY A 22 -0.50 1.01 0.31
N ILE A 23 -1.52 1.46 -0.41
CA ILE A 23 -1.44 2.67 -1.25
C ILE A 23 -1.17 3.92 -0.40
N CYS A 24 -1.85 4.08 0.73
CA CYS A 24 -1.59 5.18 1.66
C CYS A 24 -0.14 5.15 2.17
N LEU A 25 0.39 3.97 2.51
CA LEU A 25 1.78 3.83 2.95
C LEU A 25 2.79 4.18 1.84
N MET A 26 2.51 3.82 0.58
CA MET A 26 3.35 4.25 -0.55
C MET A 26 3.37 5.77 -0.68
N ILE A 27 2.19 6.43 -0.61
CA ILE A 27 2.08 7.89 -0.68
C ILE A 27 2.87 8.53 0.46
N ILE A 28 2.75 8.02 1.68
CA ILE A 28 3.53 8.51 2.83
C ILE A 28 5.03 8.31 2.58
N GLY A 29 5.45 7.16 2.02
CA GLY A 29 6.85 6.90 1.70
C GLY A 29 7.44 7.91 0.71
N PHE A 30 6.71 8.19 -0.38
CA PHE A 30 7.10 9.22 -1.34
C PHE A 30 7.08 10.62 -0.71
N PHE A 31 6.07 10.93 0.09
CA PHE A 31 5.99 12.22 0.79
C PHE A 31 7.18 12.41 1.74
N VAL A 32 7.56 11.37 2.49
CA VAL A 32 8.72 11.39 3.39
C VAL A 32 10.01 11.67 2.63
N MET A 33 10.19 11.14 1.40
CA MET A 33 11.35 11.48 0.56
C MET A 33 11.42 12.98 0.24
N THR A 34 10.26 13.63 0.03
CA THR A 34 10.22 15.07 -0.27
C THR A 34 10.58 15.96 0.93
N LEU A 35 10.53 15.42 2.14
CA LEU A 35 10.92 16.14 3.36
C LEU A 35 12.44 16.12 3.59
N ASP A 36 13.18 15.30 2.85
CA ASP A 36 14.64 15.28 2.93
C ASP A 36 15.22 16.60 2.38
N LYS A 37 16.16 17.18 3.14
CA LYS A 37 16.77 18.48 2.83
C LYS A 37 18.09 18.34 2.09
N GLU A 38 18.64 17.14 2.01
CA GLU A 38 19.85 16.86 1.25
C GLU A 38 19.59 17.04 -0.25
N PRO A 39 20.58 17.53 -1.01
CA PRO A 39 20.45 17.66 -2.45
C PRO A 39 20.10 16.31 -3.06
N PHE A 40 19.11 16.30 -3.95
CA PHE A 40 18.56 15.08 -4.58
C PHE A 40 17.97 14.04 -3.60
N GLY A 41 17.78 14.39 -2.32
CA GLY A 41 17.23 13.47 -1.32
C GLY A 41 18.19 12.34 -0.95
N PHE A 42 19.50 12.54 -1.09
CA PHE A 42 20.53 11.55 -0.69
C PHE A 42 20.68 11.35 0.82
N GLY A 43 19.92 12.09 1.62
CA GLY A 43 19.85 11.88 3.05
C GLY A 43 19.17 10.55 3.40
N PHE A 44 19.36 10.11 4.65
CA PHE A 44 18.82 8.85 5.15
C PHE A 44 17.29 8.76 4.99
N ILE A 45 16.59 9.89 5.05
CA ILE A 45 15.12 9.91 4.95
C ILE A 45 14.70 9.60 3.51
N GLY A 46 15.40 10.17 2.53
CA GLY A 46 15.13 10.00 1.11
C GLY A 46 15.56 8.64 0.55
N ILE A 47 16.76 8.14 0.88
CA ILE A 47 17.28 6.89 0.26
C ILE A 47 16.99 5.61 1.05
N THR A 48 16.69 5.72 2.34
CA THR A 48 16.46 4.54 3.19
C THR A 48 15.05 4.49 3.74
N LEU A 49 14.62 5.52 4.50
CA LEU A 49 13.31 5.48 5.15
C LEU A 49 12.15 5.50 4.15
N GLY A 50 12.20 6.41 3.17
CA GLY A 50 11.22 6.52 2.11
C GLY A 50 11.07 5.21 1.33
N PRO A 51 12.14 4.63 0.76
CA PRO A 51 12.07 3.40 -0.02
C PRO A 51 11.61 2.19 0.79
N ILE A 52 12.01 2.08 2.06
CA ILE A 52 11.50 1.02 2.96
C ILE A 52 9.98 1.14 3.15
N LEU A 53 9.47 2.37 3.36
CA LEU A 53 8.05 2.59 3.55
C LEU A 53 7.25 2.30 2.28
N VAL A 54 7.78 2.68 1.11
CA VAL A 54 7.19 2.32 -0.20
C VAL A 54 7.22 0.80 -0.39
N LEU A 55 8.32 0.12 -0.08
CA LEU A 55 8.42 -1.35 -0.18
C LEU A 55 7.36 -2.04 0.68
N ILE A 56 7.20 -1.64 1.94
CA ILE A 56 6.15 -2.17 2.81
C ILE A 56 4.76 -1.88 2.22
N GLY A 57 4.56 -0.67 1.71
CA GLY A 57 3.34 -0.25 1.02
C GLY A 57 3.03 -1.04 -0.24
N VAL A 58 4.02 -1.62 -0.92
CA VAL A 58 3.86 -2.53 -2.08
C VAL A 58 3.60 -3.97 -1.63
N ILE A 59 4.32 -4.42 -0.60
CA ILE A 59 4.22 -5.78 -0.07
C ILE A 59 2.79 -6.05 0.46
N LEU A 60 2.20 -5.13 1.21
CA LEU A 60 0.86 -5.30 1.79
C LEU A 60 -0.23 -5.59 0.73
N PRO A 61 -0.36 -4.80 -0.36
CA PRO A 61 -1.22 -5.09 -1.50
C PRO A 61 -0.97 -6.45 -2.12
N ILE A 62 0.29 -6.82 -2.33
CA ILE A 62 0.66 -8.11 -2.91
C ILE A 62 0.14 -9.23 -2.01
N PHE A 63 0.45 -9.20 -0.71
CA PHE A 63 -0.06 -10.21 0.23
C PHE A 63 -1.59 -10.29 0.27
N SER A 64 -2.27 -9.15 0.12
CA SER A 64 -3.74 -9.13 0.10
C SER A 64 -4.32 -9.72 -1.18
N LEU A 65 -3.70 -9.49 -2.34
CA LEU A 65 -4.14 -10.05 -3.62
C LEU A 65 -3.83 -11.55 -3.72
N PHE A 66 -2.66 -11.97 -3.23
CA PHE A 66 -2.19 -13.35 -3.29
C PHE A 66 -2.63 -14.22 -2.12
N LYS A 67 -3.47 -13.69 -1.21
CA LYS A 67 -4.18 -14.51 -0.23
C LYS A 67 -5.16 -15.42 -0.99
N LEU A 68 -4.65 -16.56 -1.49
CA LEU A 68 -5.47 -17.63 -2.03
C LEU A 68 -6.36 -18.12 -0.89
N LYS A 69 -7.61 -17.65 -0.90
CA LYS A 69 -8.67 -18.15 -0.03
C LYS A 69 -8.95 -19.58 -0.48
N LYS A 70 -8.44 -20.56 0.28
CA LYS A 70 -8.69 -21.99 0.08
C LYS A 70 -10.15 -22.32 0.38
#